data_AF-A0A292S6T3-F1
#
_entry.id   AF-A0A292S6T3-F1
#
_cell.length_a   1.000
_cell.length_b   1.000
_cell.length_c   1.000
_cell.angle_alpha   90.00
_cell.angle_beta   90.00
_cell.angle_gamma   90.00
#
_symmetry.space_group_name_H-M   'P 1'
#
loop_
_entity.id
_entity.type
_entity.pdbx_description
1 polymer ?
#
loop_
_entity_poly.entity_id
_entity_poly.type
_entity_poly.pdbx_seq_one_letter_code
_entity_poly.pdbx_strand_id
1 'polypeptide(L)'
;MPLCEYIKRHPKIPKYMQIYIDDIIREIHNGNMPGNETYPYKIKKKLFEESHGRIMISLSGYEYSEEEAALAVEAYEKRWET
;
A
#
# COMPACT_ATOMS: atom_id res chain seq x y z
N MET A 1 -21.38 -14.81 -0.06
CA MET A 1 -21.47 -13.57 0.74
C MET A 1 -20.56 -12.54 0.09
N PRO A 2 -21.04 -11.34 -0.28
CA PRO A 2 -20.19 -10.30 -0.85
C PRO A 2 -19.08 -9.85 0.13
N LEU A 3 -17.90 -9.48 -0.39
CA LEU A 3 -16.76 -9.04 0.42
C LEU A 3 -17.13 -7.86 1.33
N CYS A 4 -17.89 -6.89 0.82
CA CYS A 4 -18.33 -5.72 1.57
C CYS A 4 -19.23 -6.09 2.78
N GLU A 5 -20.07 -7.13 2.65
CA GLU A 5 -20.90 -7.64 3.75
C GLU A 5 -20.08 -8.44 4.75
N TYR A 6 -19.08 -9.19 4.29
CA TYR A 6 -18.13 -9.86 5.17
C TYR A 6 -17.34 -8.85 6.01
N ILE A 7 -16.80 -7.80 5.39
CA ILE A 7 -16.05 -6.75 6.09
C ILE A 7 -16.92 -6.04 7.12
N LYS A 8 -18.19 -5.76 6.80
CA LYS A 8 -19.15 -5.15 7.73
C LYS A 8 -19.34 -5.99 9.00
N ARG A 9 -19.29 -7.32 8.90
CA ARG A 9 -19.39 -8.25 10.04
C ARG A 9 -18.09 -8.39 10.83
N HIS A 10 -16.97 -7.92 10.29
CA HIS A 10 -15.64 -8.05 10.88
C HIS A 10 -14.95 -6.68 11.00
N PRO A 11 -15.37 -5.84 11.96
CA PRO A 11 -14.91 -4.45 12.06
C PRO A 11 -13.42 -4.29 12.40
N LYS A 12 -12.71 -5.38 12.73
CA LYS A 12 -11.26 -5.36 12.96
C LYS A 12 -10.44 -5.39 11.66
N ILE A 13 -11.04 -5.75 10.52
CA ILE A 13 -10.31 -5.86 9.24
C ILE A 13 -9.60 -4.56 8.87
N PRO A 14 -10.23 -3.36 8.89
CA PRO A 14 -9.52 -2.12 8.57
C PRO A 14 -8.28 -1.88 9.44
N LYS A 15 -8.35 -2.17 10.74
CA LYS A 15 -7.20 -2.06 11.66
C LYS A 15 -6.05 -2.97 11.23
N TYR A 16 -6.33 -4.24 10.92
CA TYR A 16 -5.29 -5.18 10.50
C TYR A 16 -4.71 -4.83 9.12
N MET A 17 -5.51 -4.28 8.22
CA MET A 17 -5.02 -3.77 6.93
C MET A 17 -4.10 -2.56 7.11
N GLN A 18 -4.39 -1.69 8.08
CA GLN A 18 -3.49 -0.58 8.41
C GLN A 18 -2.16 -1.09 8.97
N ILE A 19 -2.17 -2.04 9.91
CA ILE A 19 -0.94 -2.64 10.45
C ILE A 19 -0.10 -3.26 9.33
N TYR A 20 -0.74 -3.99 8.42
CA TYR A 20 -0.06 -4.56 7.26
C TYR A 20 0.60 -3.50 6.38
N ILE A 21 -0.09 -2.40 6.04
CA ILE A 21 0.51 -1.37 5.18
C ILE A 21 1.61 -0.57 5.91
N ASP A 22 1.46 -0.34 7.21
CA ASP A 22 2.48 0.32 8.04
C ASP A 22 3.78 -0.51 8.09
N ASP A 23 3.66 -1.83 8.19
CA ASP A 23 4.80 -2.74 8.12
C ASP A 23 5.50 -2.65 6.75
N ILE A 24 4.75 -2.65 5.65
CA ILE A 24 5.33 -2.50 4.30
C ILE A 24 6.02 -1.14 4.13
N ILE A 25 5.40 -0.06 4.62
CA ILE A 25 6.01 1.28 4.61
C ILE A 25 7.35 1.25 5.34
N ARG A 26 7.41 0.66 6.53
CA ARG A 26 8.64 0.52 7.30
C ARG A 26 9.71 -0.26 6.54
N GLU A 27 9.36 -1.36 5.87
CA GLU A 27 10.32 -2.14 5.10
C GLU A 27 10.87 -1.38 3.88
N ILE A 28 10.03 -0.58 3.22
CA ILE A 28 10.46 0.30 2.12
C ILE A 28 11.43 1.36 2.65
N HIS A 29 11.10 2.01 3.77
CA HIS A 29 11.97 3.03 4.39
C HIS A 29 13.30 2.45 4.87
N ASN A 30 13.31 1.21 5.34
CA ASN A 30 14.53 0.51 5.70
C ASN A 30 15.37 0.07 4.48
N GLY A 31 14.88 0.28 3.26
CA GLY A 31 15.55 -0.14 2.02
C GLY A 31 15.50 -1.66 1.77
N ASN A 32 14.60 -2.38 2.45
CA ASN A 32 14.47 -3.84 2.32
C ASN A 32 13.62 -4.26 1.11
N MET A 33 12.88 -3.31 0.51
CA MET A 33 11.99 -3.56 -0.63
C MET A 33 12.21 -2.56 -1.79
N PRO A 34 13.45 -2.41 -2.30
CA PRO A 34 13.72 -1.46 -3.38
C PRO A 34 12.92 -1.81 -4.64
N GLY A 35 12.42 -0.79 -5.35
CA GLY A 35 11.57 -0.97 -6.53
C GLY A 35 10.11 -1.28 -6.22
N ASN A 36 9.70 -1.21 -4.94
CA ASN A 36 8.32 -1.44 -4.51
C ASN A 36 7.66 -0.16 -3.95
N GLU A 37 8.24 1.01 -4.20
CA GLU A 37 7.84 2.27 -3.59
C GLU A 37 6.40 2.67 -4.00
N THR A 38 5.90 2.19 -5.13
CA THR A 38 4.50 2.44 -5.56
C THR A 38 3.48 1.49 -4.91
N TYR A 39 3.93 0.45 -4.21
CA TYR A 39 3.05 -0.58 -3.66
C TYR A 39 2.03 -0.05 -2.64
N PRO A 40 2.38 0.85 -1.68
CA PRO A 40 1.40 1.38 -0.73
C PRO A 40 0.22 2.08 -1.40
N TYR A 41 0.47 2.84 -2.48
CA TYR A 41 -0.56 3.50 -3.28
C TYR A 41 -1.47 2.51 -4.00
N LYS A 42 -0.88 1.48 -4.64
CA LYS A 42 -1.63 0.42 -5.34
C LYS A 42 -2.58 -0.31 -4.40
N ILE A 43 -2.10 -0.68 -3.20
CA ILE A 43 -2.92 -1.36 -2.19
C ILE A 43 -4.01 -0.45 -1.63
N LYS A 44 -3.70 0.82 -1.35
CA LYS A 44 -4.70 1.81 -0.90
C LYS A 44 -5.87 1.88 -1.86
N LYS A 45 -5.57 2.07 -3.14
CA LYS A 45 -6.58 2.17 -4.20
C LYS A 45 -7.41 0.88 -4.29
N LYS A 46 -6.73 -0.26 -4.40
CA LYS A 46 -7.40 -1.56 -4.58
C LYS A 46 -8.29 -1.94 -3.39
N LEU A 47 -7.82 -1.74 -2.17
CA LEU A 47 -8.61 -2.02 -0.97
C LEU A 47 -9.82 -1.10 -0.85
N PHE A 48 -9.68 0.19 -1.18
CA PHE A 48 -10.80 1.12 -1.17
C PHE A 48 -11.88 0.71 -2.18
N GLU A 49 -11.49 0.39 -3.42
CA GLU A 49 -12.39 -0.03 -4.49
C GLU A 49 -13.13 -1.34 -4.15
N GLU A 50 -12.40 -2.42 -3.84
CA GLU A 50 -12.96 -3.75 -3.58
C GLU A 50 -13.81 -3.81 -2.31
N SER A 51 -13.47 -2.99 -1.31
CA SER A 51 -14.24 -2.92 -0.06
C SER A 51 -15.43 -1.95 -0.15
N HIS A 52 -15.61 -1.27 -1.29
CA HIS A 52 -16.60 -0.19 -1.46
C HIS A 52 -16.46 0.86 -0.35
N GLY A 53 -15.24 1.35 -0.12
CA GLY A 53 -14.89 2.38 0.85
C GLY A 53 -14.86 1.96 2.32
N ARG A 54 -15.04 0.66 2.64
CA ARG A 54 -15.03 0.16 4.03
C ARG A 54 -13.62 0.01 4.61
N ILE A 55 -12.63 -0.18 3.75
CA ILE A 55 -11.21 -0.22 4.10
C ILE A 55 -10.58 1.04 3.51
N MET A 56 -10.28 1.99 4.38
CA MET A 56 -9.59 3.22 4.04
C MET A 56 -8.28 3.25 4.80
N ILE A 57 -7.17 2.98 4.11
CA ILE A 57 -5.84 3.01 4.70
C ILE A 57 -5.23 4.40 4.59
N SER A 58 -4.52 4.81 5.64
CA SER A 58 -3.70 6.01 5.65
C SER A 58 -2.30 5.71 5.12
N LEU A 59 -1.77 6.64 4.35
CA LEU A 59 -0.36 6.68 3.93
C LEU A 59 0.34 7.92 4.50
N SER A 60 -0.19 8.53 5.56
CA SER A 60 0.37 9.76 6.14
C SER A 60 1.79 9.59 6.69
N GLY A 61 2.19 8.36 7.02
CA GLY A 61 3.55 8.04 7.43
C GLY A 61 4.47 7.69 6.27
N TYR A 62 4.01 7.78 5.01
CA TYR A 62 4.83 7.45 3.85
C TYR A 62 5.59 8.68 3.35
N GLU A 63 6.91 8.56 3.26
CA GLU A 63 7.82 9.66 2.93
C GLU A 63 7.79 10.04 1.45
N TYR A 64 7.46 9.10 0.56
CA TYR A 64 7.36 9.36 -0.86
C TYR A 64 5.96 9.86 -1.20
N SER A 65 5.87 10.92 -2.00
CA SER A 65 4.69 11.18 -2.82
C SER A 65 4.51 10.07 -3.87
N GLU A 66 3.33 10.01 -4.50
CA GLU A 66 3.06 9.00 -5.53
C GLU A 66 3.97 9.17 -6.76
N GLU A 67 4.32 10.41 -7.10
CA GLU A 67 5.26 10.73 -8.18
C GLU A 67 6.69 10.31 -7.83
N GLU A 68 7.17 10.65 -6.63
CA GLU A 68 8.52 10.24 -6.18
C GLU A 68 8.65 8.73 -6.08
N ALA A 69 7.61 8.04 -5.62
CA ALA A 69 7.55 6.59 -5.60
C ALA A 69 7.65 6.00 -7.02
N ALA A 70 6.99 6.59 -8.01
CA ALA A 70 7.08 6.14 -9.40
C ALA A 70 8.49 6.32 -9.96
N LEU A 71 9.13 7.46 -9.69
CA LEU A 71 10.52 7.72 -10.09
C LEU A 71 11.51 6.75 -9.44
N ALA A 72 11.32 6.43 -8.16
CA ALA A 72 12.17 5.46 -7.45
C ALA A 72 12.09 4.06 -8.07
N VAL A 73 10.88 3.60 -8.42
CA VAL A 73 10.68 2.33 -9.12
C VAL A 73 11.32 2.34 -10.51
N GLU A 74 11.12 3.40 -11.29
CA GLU A 74 11.73 3.52 -12.62
C GLU A 74 13.26 3.50 -12.56
N ALA A 75 13.85 4.20 -11.57
CA ALA A 75 15.29 4.21 -11.36
C ALA A 75 15.83 2.82 -10.97
N TYR A 76 15.06 2.06 -10.15
CA TYR A 76 15.40 0.69 -9.79
C TYR A 76 15.35 -0.24 -11.01
N GLU A 77 14.31 -0.16 -11.83
CA GLU A 77 14.16 -1.01 -13.04
C GLU A 77 15.31 -0.77 -14.02
N LYS A 78 15.64 0.50 -14.32
CA LYS A 78 16.76 0.86 -15.21
C LYS A 78 18.11 0.31 -14.75
N ARG A 79 18.31 0.14 -13.44
CA ARG A 79 19.56 -0.41 -12.88
C ARG A 79 19.80 -1.88 -13.29
N TRP A 80 18.75 -2.63 -13.60
CA TRP A 80 18.83 -4.04 -13.97
C TRP A 80 18.80 -4.27 -15.49
N GLU A 81 18.71 -3.21 -16.28
CA GLU A 81 18.74 -3.27 -17.75
C GLU A 81 20.17 -3.24 -18.33
N THR A 82 21.18 -3.02 -17.47
CA THR A 82 22.63 -3.05 -17.80
C THR A 82 23.30 -4.32 -17.34
#